data_AF-T0ZEP2-F1
#
_entry.id   AF-T0ZEP2-F1
#
_cell.length_a   1.000
_cell.length_b   1.000
_cell.length_c   1.000
_cell.angle_alpha   90.00
_cell.angle_beta   90.00
_cell.angle_gamma   90.00
#
_symmetry.space_group_name_H-M   'P 1'
#
loop_
_entity.id
_entity.type
_entity.pdbx_description
1 polymer ?
#
loop_
_entity_poly.entity_id
_entity_poly.type
_entity_poly.pdbx_seq_one_letter_code
_entity_poly.pdbx_strand_id
1 'polypeptide(L)' 'NLGVVTACTTSTHAIGLAMRTIQFGDADLLIAGGGEMATTVCGLASFAQAKALSRRNDDAAAGESSVGSRS' A
#
# COMPACT_ATOMS: atom_id res chain seq x y z
N ASN A 1 6.30 13.23 -16.72
CA ASN A 1 6.63 12.19 -15.71
C ASN A 1 6.71 12.88 -14.36
N LEU A 2 5.77 12.61 -13.45
CA LEU A 2 5.65 13.24 -12.14
C LEU A 2 5.78 12.15 -11.05
N GLY A 3 6.74 12.31 -10.14
CA GLY A 3 6.98 11.38 -9.02
C GLY A 3 6.69 12.03 -7.68
N VAL A 4 5.45 11.94 -7.20
CA VAL A 4 5.05 12.45 -5.88
C VAL A 4 5.34 11.40 -4.81
N VAL A 5 5.82 11.82 -3.64
CA VAL A 5 6.12 10.94 -2.50
C VAL A 5 5.66 11.61 -1.21
N THR A 6 4.65 11.04 -0.55
CA THR A 6 4.16 11.49 0.77
C THR A 6 3.93 10.31 1.70
N ALA A 7 4.86 9.34 1.70
CA ALA A 7 4.77 8.11 2.47
C ALA A 7 3.42 7.39 2.22
N CYS A 8 2.67 7.06 3.27
CA CYS A 8 1.43 6.28 3.18
C CYS A 8 0.33 6.94 2.33
N THR A 9 0.36 8.25 2.15
CA THR A 9 -0.66 8.98 1.35
C THR A 9 -0.24 9.19 -0.10
N THR A 10 0.89 8.63 -0.53
CA THR A 10 1.42 8.85 -1.89
C THR A 10 0.39 8.52 -2.96
N SER A 11 -0.30 7.39 -2.86
CA SER A 11 -1.31 6.99 -3.85
C SER A 11 -2.50 7.95 -3.90
N THR A 12 -3.03 8.38 -2.75
CA THR A 12 -4.16 9.32 -2.71
C THR A 12 -3.74 10.72 -3.17
N HIS A 13 -2.52 11.14 -2.85
CA HIS A 13 -1.95 12.40 -3.32
C HIS A 13 -1.76 12.39 -4.85
N ALA A 14 -1.23 11.30 -5.41
CA ALA A 14 -1.10 11.13 -6.85
C ALA A 14 -2.46 11.22 -7.56
N ILE A 15 -3.51 10.62 -6.99
CA ILE A 15 -4.88 10.72 -7.53
C ILE A 15 -5.40 12.16 -7.47
N GLY A 16 -5.22 12.86 -6.35
CA GLY A 16 -5.65 14.26 -6.21
C GLY A 16 -4.95 15.20 -7.19
N LEU A 17 -3.65 15.00 -7.40
CA LEU A 17 -2.90 15.72 -8.43
C LEU A 17 -3.42 15.39 -9.82
N ALA A 18 -3.64 14.11 -10.13
CA ALA A 18 -4.18 13.70 -11.43
C ALA A 18 -5.54 14.33 -11.73
N MET A 19 -6.46 14.32 -10.76
CA MET A 19 -7.75 15.00 -10.91
C MET A 19 -7.57 16.49 -11.18
N ARG A 20 -6.68 17.15 -10.44
CA ARG A 20 -6.42 18.58 -10.60
C ARG A 20 -5.84 18.89 -11.98
N THR A 21 -4.87 18.12 -12.44
CA THR A 21 -4.22 18.28 -13.75
C THR A 21 -5.22 18.10 -14.89
N ILE A 22 -6.11 17.10 -14.80
CA ILE A 22 -7.17 16.90 -15.79
C ILE A 22 -8.19 18.04 -15.76
N GLN A 23 -8.61 18.49 -14.57
CA GLN A 23 -9.60 19.56 -14.43
C GLN A 23 -9.13 20.91 -14.98
N PHE A 24 -7.84 21.24 -14.83
CA PHE A 24 -7.28 22.47 -15.38
C PHE A 24 -6.96 22.38 -16.88
N GLY A 25 -7.18 21.23 -17.51
CA GLY A 25 -6.89 21.01 -18.93
C GLY A 25 -5.40 20.83 -19.23
N ASP A 26 -4.58 20.63 -18.21
CA ASP A 26 -3.13 20.43 -18.35
C ASP A 26 -2.80 19.04 -18.93
N ALA A 27 -3.75 18.09 -18.87
CA ALA A 27 -3.63 16.79 -19.50
C ALA A 27 -4.99 16.10 -19.72
N ASP A 28 -5.11 15.34 -20.81
CA ASP A 28 -6.34 14.60 -21.16
C ASP A 28 -6.47 13.24 -20.45
N LEU A 29 -5.35 12.67 -20.01
CA LEU A 29 -5.30 11.37 -19.34
C LEU A 29 -4.09 11.29 -18.41
N LEU A 30 -4.31 10.97 -17.14
CA LEU A 30 -3.25 10.63 -16.17
C LEU A 30 -3.48 9.26 -15.56
N ILE A 31 -2.43 8.45 -15.50
CA ILE A 31 -2.39 7.21 -14.72
C ILE A 31 -1.82 7.56 -13.34
N ALA A 32 -2.63 7.36 -12.29
CA ALA A 32 -2.26 7.61 -10.90
C ALA A 32 -2.28 6.33 -10.09
N GLY A 33 -1.30 6.16 -9.20
CA GLY A 33 -1.18 4.99 -8.32
C GLY A 33 0.12 5.02 -7.54
N GLY A 34 0.33 3.96 -6.75
CA GLY A 34 1.55 3.76 -5.98
C GLY A 34 1.68 2.30 -5.59
N GLY A 35 2.91 1.82 -5.50
CA GLY A 35 3.23 0.45 -5.08
C GLY A 35 4.45 0.47 -4.16
N GLU A 36 4.44 -0.41 -3.16
CA GLU A 36 5.60 -0.65 -2.31
C GLU A 36 6.02 -2.12 -2.36
N MET A 37 7.32 -2.38 -2.24
CA MET A 37 7.90 -3.72 -2.12
C MET A 37 8.93 -3.71 -1.00
N ALA A 38 8.46 -3.69 0.24
CA ALA A 38 9.30 -3.64 1.44
C ALA A 38 9.84 -5.03 1.84
N THR A 39 10.15 -5.91 0.88
CA THR A 39 10.57 -7.30 1.15
C THR A 39 12.05 -7.45 1.51
N THR A 40 12.83 -6.37 1.40
CA THR A 40 14.23 -6.37 1.83
C THR A 40 14.32 -6.37 3.35
N VAL A 41 15.40 -6.94 3.90
CA VAL A 41 15.63 -6.99 5.35
C VAL A 41 15.61 -5.59 5.99
N CYS A 42 16.22 -4.60 5.32
CA CYS A 42 16.23 -3.21 5.77
C CYS A 42 14.84 -2.56 5.73
N GLY A 43 14.06 -2.83 4.67
CA GLY A 43 12.67 -2.38 4.54
C GLY A 43 11.79 -2.95 5.66
N LEU A 44 11.80 -4.27 5.83
CA LEU A 44 11.06 -4.95 6.90
C LEU A 44 11.43 -4.44 8.29
N ALA A 45 12.73 -4.25 8.57
CA ALA A 45 13.19 -3.72 9.85
C ALA A 45 12.63 -2.32 10.13
N SER A 46 12.54 -1.46 9.12
CA SER A 46 11.98 -0.11 9.26
C SER A 46 10.49 -0.15 9.65
N PHE A 47 9.69 -1.00 8.99
CA PHE A 47 8.27 -1.17 9.34
C PHE A 47 8.06 -1.88 10.68
N ALA A 48 8.96 -2.80 11.06
CA ALA A 48 8.96 -3.45 12.36
C ALA A 48 9.23 -2.44 13.49
N GLN A 49 10.21 -1.55 13.33
CA GLN A 49 10.53 -0.48 14.27
C GLN A 49 9.37 0.54 14.38
N ALA A 50 8.71 0.85 13.25
CA ALA A 50 7.51 1.68 13.21
C ALA A 50 6.28 0.99 13.83
N LYS A 51 6.38 -0.30 14.22
CA LYS A 51 5.27 -1.13 14.71
C LYS A 51 4.10 -1.22 13.74
N ALA A 52 4.37 -1.07 12.44
CA ALA A 52 3.38 -1.14 11.37
C ALA A 52 3.07 -2.58 10.96
N LEU A 53 3.93 -3.55 11.32
CA LEU A 53 3.74 -4.97 11.01
C LEU A 53 2.88 -5.67 12.08
N SER A 54 1.93 -6.49 11.63
CA SER A 54 1.17 -7.39 12.51
C SER A 54 2.08 -8.46 13.10
N ARG A 55 1.90 -8.78 14.37
CA ARG A 55 2.59 -9.89 15.07
C ARG A 55 1.72 -11.14 15.19
N ARG A 56 0.54 -11.15 14.55
CA ARG A 56 -0.42 -12.27 14.56
C ARG A 56 0.08 -13.38 13.63
N ASN A 57 1.11 -14.08 14.08
CA ASN A 57 1.75 -15.17 13.35
C ASN A 57 0.90 -16.46 13.36
N ASP A 58 -0.01 -16.59 14.32
CA ASP A 58 -0.73 -17.85 14.59
C ASP A 58 -2.00 -18.05 13.74
N ASP A 59 -2.37 -17.07 12.91
CA ASP A 59 -3.56 -17.15 12.03
C ASP A 59 -3.21 -17.42 10.55
N ALA A 60 -1.93 -17.57 10.22
CA ALA A 60 -1.51 -17.97 8.88
C ALA A 60 -2.02 -19.38 8.50
N ALA A 61 -2.37 -20.21 9.49
CA ALA A 61 -3.00 -21.50 9.29
C ALA A 61 -4.54 -21.42 9.08
N ALA A 62 -5.19 -20.29 9.40
CA ALA A 62 -6.64 -20.14 9.30
C ALA A 62 -7.11 -19.51 7.96
N GLY A 63 -6.18 -19.02 7.13
CA GLY A 63 -6.49 -18.39 5.84
C GLY A 63 -6.59 -19.35 4.64
N GLU A 64 -6.21 -20.62 4.81
CA GLU A 64 -6.21 -21.64 3.76
C GLU A 64 -6.67 -22.99 4.34
N SER A 65 -7.97 -23.12 4.66
CA SER A 65 -8.76 -24.37 4.68
C SER A 65 -9.96 -24.23 5.62
N SER A 66 -11.17 -24.22 5.05
CA SER A 66 -12.39 -24.55 5.77
C SER A 66 -12.42 -26.04 6.18
N VAL A 67 -13.27 -26.38 7.16
CA VAL A 67 -13.75 -27.74 7.58
C VAL A 67 -13.33 -28.20 8.99
N GLY A 68 -14.26 -27.99 9.94
CA GLY A 68 -14.73 -28.96 10.95
C GLY A 68 -13.77 -29.57 11.98
N SER A 69 -13.96 -29.27 13.27
CA SER A 69 -14.60 -30.19 14.24
C SER A 69 -14.50 -29.67 15.69
N ARG A 70 -15.68 -29.40 16.26
CA ARG A 70 -16.12 -29.70 17.65
C ARG A 70 -15.11 -29.60 18.80
N SER A 71 -15.46 -28.77 19.78
CA SER A 71 -16.04 -29.24 21.05
C SER A 71 -16.73 -28.07 21.76
#